data_AF-A0A6F8XJ04-F1
#
_entry.id   AF-A0A6F8XJ04-F1
#
_cell.length_a   1.000
_cell.length_b   1.000
_cell.length_c   1.000
_cell.angle_alpha   90.00
_cell.angle_beta   90.00
_cell.angle_gamma   90.00
#
_symmetry.space_group_name_H-M   'P 1'
#
loop_
_entity.id
_entity.type
_entity.pdbx_description
1 polymer ?
#
loop_
_entity_poly.entity_id
_entity_poly.type
_entity_poly.pdbx_seq_one_letter_code
_entity_poly.pdbx_strand_id
1 'polypeptide(L)'
;MLHKGRRALLAAALAGAVATALVFVGVQSAQAATLFSTDFTGGASGWTRSGGSWSVVTDGSAVYRQSGTGSDARALAGSSSWTDYSVQALVKPTAFNGSARHAGVIARAQSTSAYYYLALTNAGDVRLGRRGSGGHTTLASAAATVSLNTWYRLRLEASGSTLRGFLNGQLVATATDSAYASGSIGLASYYASASFDDVLVTDSAGPSPTTQSPTPVVTTPPAPQPVPGQADGHATGTTGAPAAPPSP
;
A
#
# COMPACT_ATOMS: atom_id res chain seq x y z
N MET A 1 26.87 -69.55 -48.50
CA MET A 1 26.37 -69.84 -47.13
C MET A 1 25.40 -68.73 -46.70
N LEU A 2 24.50 -69.01 -45.74
CA LEU A 2 23.78 -68.11 -44.80
C LEU A 2 23.54 -66.61 -45.18
N HIS A 3 22.37 -65.98 -45.01
CA HIS A 3 21.09 -66.44 -44.42
C HIS A 3 19.88 -65.53 -44.75
N LYS A 4 18.72 -65.87 -44.15
CA LYS A 4 17.39 -65.20 -44.10
C LYS A 4 17.45 -63.67 -43.80
N GLY A 5 16.45 -62.82 -44.12
CA GLY A 5 15.20 -62.98 -44.87
C GLY A 5 14.01 -62.11 -44.38
N ARG A 6 12.91 -62.07 -45.15
CA ARG A 6 11.50 -61.68 -44.81
C ARG A 6 11.11 -60.22 -44.40
N ARG A 7 10.36 -59.59 -45.33
CA ARG A 7 9.00 -58.96 -45.19
C ARG A 7 8.77 -57.62 -44.44
N ALA A 8 7.86 -56.82 -45.04
CA ALA A 8 6.81 -55.96 -44.43
C ALA A 8 7.24 -54.65 -43.72
N LEU A 9 6.40 -53.60 -43.56
CA LEU A 9 5.26 -53.03 -44.32
C LEU A 9 4.86 -51.68 -43.67
N LEU A 10 4.32 -50.72 -44.43
CA LEU A 10 3.65 -49.48 -43.93
C LEU A 10 4.59 -48.52 -43.15
N ALA A 11 4.24 -47.27 -42.82
CA ALA A 11 3.04 -46.48 -43.11
C ALA A 11 3.42 -45.04 -43.53
N ALA A 12 2.53 -44.31 -44.21
CA ALA A 12 2.69 -42.87 -44.39
C ALA A 12 2.24 -42.12 -43.12
N ALA A 13 3.01 -41.12 -42.67
CA ALA A 13 2.67 -40.25 -41.55
C ALA A 13 2.52 -38.80 -42.04
N LEU A 14 1.31 -38.26 -41.95
CA LEU A 14 1.03 -36.85 -42.20
C LEU A 14 1.49 -36.00 -41.02
N ALA A 15 2.53 -35.20 -41.20
CA ALA A 15 3.00 -34.25 -40.21
C ALA A 15 2.09 -33.02 -40.16
N GLY A 16 1.10 -33.02 -39.25
CA GLY A 16 0.25 -31.87 -38.98
C GLY A 16 1.04 -30.75 -38.28
N ALA A 17 1.12 -29.58 -38.90
CA ALA A 17 1.81 -28.42 -38.32
C ALA A 17 0.97 -27.78 -37.21
N VAL A 18 1.39 -27.94 -35.94
CA VAL A 18 0.76 -27.28 -34.80
C VAL A 18 1.30 -25.85 -34.69
N ALA A 19 0.48 -24.86 -35.03
CA ALA A 19 0.81 -23.45 -34.85
C ALA A 19 0.68 -23.06 -33.36
N THR A 20 1.79 -22.99 -32.64
CA THR A 20 1.84 -22.52 -31.25
C THR A 20 1.67 -21.01 -31.17
N ALA A 21 0.46 -20.55 -30.83
CA ALA A 21 0.21 -19.16 -30.52
C ALA A 21 0.94 -18.74 -29.23
N LEU A 22 2.04 -18.01 -29.37
CA LEU A 22 2.75 -17.39 -28.24
C LEU A 22 1.91 -16.24 -27.67
N VAL A 23 1.14 -16.55 -26.63
CA VAL A 23 0.49 -15.54 -25.80
C VAL A 23 1.57 -14.79 -25.02
N PHE A 24 1.99 -13.64 -25.53
CA PHE A 24 2.78 -12.67 -24.78
C PHE A 24 1.93 -12.11 -23.64
N VAL A 25 2.01 -12.75 -22.47
CA VAL A 25 1.52 -12.18 -21.21
C VAL A 25 2.40 -10.97 -20.90
N GLY A 26 1.94 -9.79 -21.30
CA GLY A 26 2.59 -8.53 -20.99
C GLY A 26 2.63 -8.34 -19.48
N VAL A 27 3.82 -8.48 -18.89
CA VAL A 27 4.06 -8.18 -17.47
C VAL A 27 3.91 -6.68 -17.24
N GLN A 28 2.67 -6.24 -17.00
CA GLN A 28 2.39 -4.90 -16.51
C GLN A 28 3.08 -4.75 -15.15
N SER A 29 4.24 -4.09 -15.14
CA SER A 29 4.91 -3.70 -13.91
C SER A 29 4.00 -2.77 -13.14
N ALA A 30 3.44 -3.24 -12.02
CA ALA A 30 2.64 -2.43 -11.13
C ALA A 30 3.50 -1.26 -10.62
N GLN A 31 3.21 -0.05 -11.12
CA GLN A 31 3.81 1.17 -10.60
C GLN A 31 3.08 1.54 -9.31
N ALA A 32 3.82 1.61 -8.21
CA ALA A 32 3.26 2.00 -6.92
C ALA A 32 2.77 3.45 -6.97
N ALA A 33 1.50 3.71 -6.63
CA ALA A 33 0.94 5.04 -6.70
C ALA A 33 1.45 5.91 -5.54
N THR A 34 1.72 7.19 -5.80
CA THR A 34 2.04 8.15 -4.73
C THR A 34 0.75 8.50 -3.98
N LEU A 35 0.69 8.12 -2.71
CA LEU A 35 -0.45 8.38 -1.81
C LEU A 35 -0.34 9.76 -1.14
N PHE A 36 0.88 10.25 -0.93
CA PHE A 36 1.18 11.54 -0.30
C PHE A 36 2.65 11.91 -0.54
N SER A 37 2.95 13.21 -0.65
CA SER A 37 4.31 13.72 -0.61
C SER A 37 4.38 15.15 -0.05
N THR A 38 5.53 15.53 0.52
CA THR A 38 5.82 16.93 0.88
C THR A 38 7.33 17.18 1.02
N ASP A 39 7.76 18.32 0.49
CA ASP A 39 9.08 18.97 0.60
C ASP A 39 9.04 20.17 1.59
N PHE A 40 7.94 20.28 2.34
CA PHE A 40 7.62 21.38 3.26
C PHE A 40 7.70 22.82 2.70
N THR A 41 7.84 23.03 1.39
CA THR A 41 7.86 24.37 0.77
C THR A 41 6.51 25.07 0.92
N GLY A 42 5.42 24.32 0.82
CA GLY A 42 4.05 24.75 1.17
C GLY A 42 3.74 24.77 2.68
N GLY A 43 4.75 24.61 3.54
CA GLY A 43 4.59 24.50 4.99
C GLY A 43 4.20 23.10 5.47
N ALA A 44 3.79 22.99 6.74
CA ALA A 44 3.40 21.73 7.38
C ALA A 44 1.88 21.61 7.62
N SER A 45 1.08 22.10 6.68
CA SER A 45 -0.38 21.95 6.69
C SER A 45 -0.78 20.46 6.68
N GLY A 46 -1.82 20.09 7.43
CA GLY A 46 -2.27 18.70 7.58
C GLY A 46 -1.48 17.85 8.60
N TRP A 47 -0.38 18.35 9.17
CA TRP A 47 0.40 17.63 10.18
C TRP A 47 -0.12 17.87 11.61
N THR A 48 -0.60 16.82 12.26
CA THR A 48 -1.09 16.85 13.65
C THR A 48 0.04 16.50 14.62
N ARG A 49 0.34 17.40 15.57
CA ARG A 49 1.53 17.34 16.45
C ARG A 49 1.19 16.82 17.85
N SER A 50 2.11 16.09 18.47
CA SER A 50 2.04 15.68 19.88
C SER A 50 3.43 15.60 20.50
N GLY A 51 3.70 16.48 21.48
CA GLY A 51 5.01 16.66 22.10
C GLY A 51 6.03 17.39 21.21
N GLY A 52 7.06 17.95 21.84
CA GLY A 52 8.12 18.72 21.17
C GLY A 52 7.69 20.08 20.63
N SER A 53 8.66 20.77 20.05
CA SER A 53 8.48 22.06 19.36
C SER A 53 8.73 21.84 17.87
N TRP A 54 7.73 22.13 17.03
CA TRP A 54 7.73 21.81 15.60
C TRP A 54 7.43 23.04 14.74
N SER A 55 8.34 23.38 13.82
CA SER A 55 8.21 24.47 12.85
C SER A 55 8.87 24.10 11.52
N VAL A 56 8.40 24.68 10.42
CA VAL A 56 9.16 24.67 9.16
C VAL A 56 10.19 25.79 9.22
N VAL A 57 11.43 25.50 8.82
CA VAL A 57 12.56 26.45 8.80
C VAL A 57 13.48 26.17 7.62
N THR A 58 14.37 27.09 7.27
CA THR A 58 15.38 26.86 6.21
C THR A 58 16.58 26.05 6.73
N ASP A 59 17.05 25.08 5.95
CA ASP A 59 18.26 24.26 6.18
C ASP A 59 18.82 23.77 4.83
N GLY A 60 19.12 24.74 3.95
CA GLY A 60 19.26 24.52 2.51
C GLY A 60 17.89 24.62 1.83
N SER A 61 17.06 23.59 2.00
CA SER A 61 15.63 23.55 1.63
C SER A 61 14.75 24.14 2.75
N ALA A 62 13.43 24.15 2.55
CA ALA A 62 12.47 24.26 3.64
C ALA A 62 12.36 22.88 4.31
N VAL A 63 12.57 22.78 5.62
CA VAL A 63 12.55 21.51 6.35
C VAL A 63 11.63 21.58 7.55
N TYR A 64 10.93 20.49 7.85
CA TYR A 64 10.13 20.41 9.08
C TYR A 64 11.03 19.97 10.24
N ARG A 65 11.24 20.87 11.20
CA ARG A 65 12.16 20.67 12.32
C ARG A 65 11.41 20.42 13.62
N GLN A 66 11.76 19.34 14.28
CA GLN A 66 11.57 19.16 15.72
C GLN A 66 12.82 19.71 16.42
N SER A 67 12.67 20.68 17.33
CA SER A 67 13.81 21.35 18.00
C SER A 67 14.00 21.02 19.49
N GLY A 68 13.11 20.25 20.12
CA GLY A 68 13.07 20.05 21.57
C GLY A 68 13.44 18.64 22.03
N THR A 69 14.55 18.49 22.75
CA THR A 69 15.05 17.19 23.27
C THR A 69 14.41 16.75 24.59
N GLY A 70 13.40 17.47 25.10
CA GLY A 70 12.78 17.23 26.41
C GLY A 70 11.61 16.24 26.43
N SER A 71 11.20 15.69 25.28
CA SER A 71 10.00 14.85 25.19
C SER A 71 10.10 13.77 24.13
N ASP A 72 9.25 12.75 24.28
CA ASP A 72 8.67 12.01 23.17
C ASP A 72 7.80 12.95 22.31
N ALA A 73 8.10 13.06 21.02
CA ALA A 73 7.53 14.03 20.10
C ALA A 73 7.24 13.39 18.73
N ARG A 74 6.07 13.68 18.17
CA ARG A 74 5.67 13.17 16.85
C ARG A 74 4.75 14.12 16.13
N ALA A 75 4.80 14.08 14.80
CA ALA A 75 3.84 14.70 13.91
C ALA A 75 3.27 13.62 12.98
N LEU A 76 1.94 13.55 12.83
CA LEU A 76 1.22 12.56 12.03
C LEU A 76 0.47 13.23 10.87
N ALA A 77 0.42 12.57 9.71
CA ALA A 77 -0.30 13.03 8.51
C ALA A 77 -0.74 11.85 7.62
N GLY A 78 -1.56 12.11 6.60
CA GLY A 78 -2.11 11.06 5.72
C GLY A 78 -3.30 10.31 6.32
N SER A 79 -3.71 9.20 5.70
CA SER A 79 -4.95 8.49 6.06
C SER A 79 -4.74 7.36 7.07
N SER A 80 -5.66 7.21 8.04
CA SER A 80 -5.75 6.05 8.93
C SER A 80 -6.22 4.76 8.23
N SER A 81 -6.78 4.88 7.02
CA SER A 81 -7.26 3.74 6.22
C SER A 81 -6.15 3.00 5.46
N TRP A 82 -4.94 3.55 5.35
CA TRP A 82 -3.85 2.91 4.61
C TRP A 82 -3.35 1.66 5.35
N THR A 83 -3.32 0.53 4.63
CA THR A 83 -2.87 -0.78 5.13
C THR A 83 -1.45 -1.09 4.65
N ASP A 84 -1.26 -1.26 3.35
CA ASP A 84 -0.04 -1.76 2.73
C ASP A 84 0.61 -0.66 1.89
N TYR A 85 1.73 -0.13 2.38
CA TYR A 85 2.38 1.05 1.82
C TYR A 85 3.86 1.14 2.23
N SER A 86 4.61 2.06 1.61
CA SER A 86 5.93 2.48 2.09
C SER A 86 5.93 3.97 2.43
N VAL A 87 6.55 4.33 3.57
CA VAL A 87 6.83 5.71 3.96
C VAL A 87 8.33 5.96 3.93
N GLN A 88 8.76 6.99 3.21
CA GLN A 88 10.13 7.47 3.13
C GLN A 88 10.21 8.90 3.66
N ALA A 89 11.34 9.26 4.27
CA ALA A 89 11.75 10.65 4.49
C ALA A 89 13.28 10.76 4.51
N LEU A 90 13.80 11.96 4.23
CA LEU A 90 15.10 12.38 4.73
C LEU A 90 14.99 12.73 6.23
N VAL A 91 15.95 12.28 7.02
CA VAL A 91 16.02 12.48 8.47
C VAL A 91 17.42 12.94 8.84
N LYS A 92 17.52 14.09 9.52
CA LYS A 92 18.78 14.65 10.04
C LYS A 92 18.67 14.87 11.55
N PRO A 93 19.15 13.93 12.39
CA PRO A 93 19.25 14.14 13.83
C PRO A 93 20.22 15.29 14.13
N THR A 94 19.84 16.18 15.05
CA THR A 94 20.63 17.37 15.41
C THR A 94 21.10 17.36 16.87
N ALA A 95 20.37 16.69 17.76
CA ALA A 95 20.79 16.39 19.14
C ALA A 95 19.99 15.22 19.74
N PHE A 96 20.55 14.59 20.77
CA PHE A 96 19.93 13.52 21.56
C PHE A 96 20.11 13.78 23.07
N ASN A 97 19.16 13.38 23.91
CA ASN A 97 19.18 13.62 25.36
C ASN A 97 18.94 12.32 26.17
N GLY A 98 20.01 11.78 26.75
CA GLY A 98 20.04 10.47 27.39
C GLY A 98 20.39 9.34 26.41
N SER A 99 20.24 8.09 26.83
CA SER A 99 20.60 6.88 26.06
C SER A 99 19.41 6.29 25.27
N ALA A 100 19.70 5.53 24.21
CA ALA A 100 18.71 4.88 23.35
C ALA A 100 17.61 5.84 22.82
N ARG A 101 18.02 7.07 22.49
CA ARG A 101 17.18 8.11 21.89
C ARG A 101 17.25 8.02 20.39
N HIS A 102 16.19 8.44 19.71
CA HIS A 102 16.04 8.20 18.28
C HIS A 102 15.25 9.28 17.54
N ALA A 103 15.45 9.36 16.22
CA ALA A 103 14.62 10.15 15.31
C ALA A 103 14.37 9.37 14.02
N GLY A 104 13.17 9.47 13.43
CA GLY A 104 12.80 8.64 12.28
C GLY A 104 11.37 8.80 11.77
N VAL A 105 10.93 7.82 10.99
CA VAL A 105 9.61 7.76 10.33
C VAL A 105 8.66 6.80 11.05
N ILE A 106 7.36 7.09 10.96
CA ILE A 106 6.26 6.33 11.54
C ILE A 106 5.39 5.75 10.42
N ALA A 107 5.00 4.49 10.56
CA ALA A 107 3.99 3.83 9.73
C ALA A 107 2.89 3.19 10.59
N ARG A 108 1.70 3.04 10.00
CA ARG A 108 0.48 2.49 10.59
C ARG A 108 0.15 3.10 11.96
N ALA A 109 0.16 4.43 12.04
CA ALA A 109 -0.25 5.14 13.25
C ALA A 109 -1.76 5.06 13.45
N GLN A 110 -2.17 4.41 14.53
CA GLN A 110 -3.54 4.42 15.05
C GLN A 110 -3.74 5.56 16.06
N SER A 111 -2.68 5.96 16.75
CA SER A 111 -2.64 7.13 17.63
C SER A 111 -1.20 7.61 17.84
N THR A 112 -1.03 8.69 18.59
CA THR A 112 0.29 9.19 19.03
C THR A 112 0.99 8.27 20.05
N SER A 113 0.41 7.11 20.38
CA SER A 113 1.00 6.08 21.26
C SER A 113 0.81 4.65 20.73
N ALA A 114 0.38 4.47 19.48
CA ALA A 114 0.15 3.17 18.84
C ALA A 114 0.57 3.24 17.36
N TYR A 115 1.78 2.77 17.04
CA TYR A 115 2.37 2.82 15.70
C TYR A 115 3.61 1.92 15.53
N TYR A 116 4.04 1.68 14.28
CA TYR A 116 5.38 1.18 13.97
C TYR A 116 6.33 2.33 13.61
N TYR A 117 7.63 2.16 13.86
CA TYR A 117 8.64 3.17 13.54
C TYR A 117 9.92 2.55 12.97
N LEU A 118 10.61 3.33 12.14
CA LEU A 118 11.99 3.08 11.73
C LEU A 118 12.80 4.33 12.07
N ALA A 119 13.81 4.21 12.93
CA ALA A 119 14.54 5.36 13.46
C ALA A 119 16.04 5.13 13.62
N LEU A 120 16.81 6.20 13.45
CA LEU A 120 18.24 6.29 13.76
C LEU A 120 18.40 6.49 15.27
N THR A 121 19.24 5.70 15.95
CA THR A 121 19.47 5.83 17.40
C THR A 121 20.83 6.44 17.74
N ASN A 122 20.94 7.03 18.92
CA ASN A 122 22.23 7.36 19.53
C ASN A 122 22.92 6.17 20.23
N ALA A 123 22.43 4.95 20.03
CA ALA A 123 23.10 3.71 20.44
C ALA A 123 23.89 3.06 19.28
N GLY A 124 23.92 3.69 18.09
CA GLY A 124 24.65 3.18 16.93
C GLY A 124 23.87 2.14 16.11
N ASP A 125 22.54 2.22 16.10
CA ASP A 125 21.68 1.33 15.29
C ASP A 125 20.60 2.09 14.50
N VAL A 126 20.17 1.49 13.39
CA VAL A 126 18.83 1.73 12.82
C VAL A 126 17.89 0.71 13.43
N ARG A 127 16.81 1.20 14.03
CA ARG A 127 15.85 0.43 14.80
C ARG A 127 14.50 0.38 14.13
N LEU A 128 14.05 -0.83 13.78
CA LEU A 128 12.67 -1.15 13.45
C LEU A 128 11.94 -1.54 14.73
N GLY A 129 10.85 -0.86 15.06
CA GLY A 129 10.17 -1.08 16.33
C GLY A 129 8.68 -0.74 16.32
N ARG A 130 8.05 -1.02 17.46
CA ARG A 130 6.65 -0.75 17.74
C ARG A 130 6.55 0.18 18.95
N ARG A 131 5.67 1.18 18.88
CA ARG A 131 5.22 1.94 20.05
C ARG A 131 3.81 1.48 20.40
N GLY A 132 3.63 1.02 21.64
CA GLY A 132 2.33 0.78 22.26
C GLY A 132 2.18 1.47 23.61
N SER A 133 1.16 1.07 24.37
CA SER A 133 0.89 1.56 25.74
C SER A 133 2.07 1.37 26.70
N GLY A 134 2.76 0.22 26.62
CA GLY A 134 3.96 -0.07 27.41
C GLY A 134 5.25 0.63 26.94
N GLY A 135 5.18 1.56 25.99
CA GLY A 135 6.33 2.27 25.45
C GLY A 135 6.91 1.66 24.16
N HIS A 136 8.20 1.87 23.93
CA HIS A 136 8.90 1.42 22.72
C HIS A 136 9.42 -0.02 22.86
N THR A 137 9.13 -0.85 21.86
CA THR A 137 9.64 -2.23 21.71
C THR A 137 10.48 -2.32 20.43
N THR A 138 11.72 -2.80 20.53
CA THR A 138 12.53 -3.17 19.36
C THR A 138 11.94 -4.44 18.73
N LEU A 139 11.74 -4.44 17.41
CA LEU A 139 11.38 -5.64 16.65
C LEU A 139 12.59 -6.19 15.87
N ALA A 140 13.40 -5.31 15.29
CA ALA A 140 14.69 -5.63 14.68
C ALA A 140 15.61 -4.40 14.71
N SER A 141 16.92 -4.61 14.62
CA SER A 141 17.90 -3.52 14.58
C SER A 141 19.17 -3.95 13.85
N ALA A 142 19.82 -3.01 13.17
CA ALA A 142 21.12 -3.22 12.53
C ALA A 142 22.08 -2.07 12.88
N ALA A 143 23.37 -2.40 13.06
CA ALA A 143 24.39 -1.41 13.40
C ALA A 143 24.55 -0.36 12.29
N ALA A 144 24.61 0.92 12.68
CA ALA A 144 24.73 2.04 11.76
C ALA A 144 25.40 3.24 12.45
N THR A 145 26.38 3.87 11.78
CA THR A 145 27.02 5.10 12.27
C THR A 145 26.08 6.29 12.11
N VAL A 146 25.44 6.71 13.21
CA VAL A 146 24.53 7.87 13.26
C VAL A 146 25.30 9.12 13.68
N SER A 147 25.66 9.95 12.70
CA SER A 147 26.30 11.25 12.87
C SER A 147 25.25 12.35 13.00
N LEU A 148 25.45 13.28 13.94
CA LEU A 148 24.63 14.49 14.02
C LEU A 148 24.83 15.37 12.77
N ASN A 149 23.78 16.09 12.40
CA ASN A 149 23.73 17.01 11.26
C ASN A 149 24.00 16.37 9.88
N THR A 150 23.96 15.04 9.79
CA THR A 150 24.01 14.28 8.53
C THR A 150 22.59 13.87 8.11
N TRP A 151 22.26 14.00 6.83
CA TRP A 151 21.00 13.51 6.26
C TRP A 151 21.08 12.01 5.97
N TYR A 152 20.04 11.28 6.36
CA TYR A 152 19.85 9.86 6.08
C TYR A 152 18.48 9.64 5.46
N ARG A 153 18.37 8.80 4.42
CA ARG A 153 17.08 8.43 3.82
C ARG A 153 16.56 7.18 4.50
N LEU A 154 15.56 7.33 5.36
CA LEU A 154 14.85 6.21 5.98
C LEU A 154 13.64 5.85 5.13
N ARG A 155 13.38 4.54 4.96
CA ARG A 155 12.12 4.06 4.37
C ARG A 155 11.61 2.84 5.12
N LEU A 156 10.34 2.87 5.51
CA LEU A 156 9.64 1.77 6.18
C LEU A 156 8.53 1.26 5.26
N GLU A 157 8.67 0.03 4.77
CA GLU A 157 7.59 -0.72 4.11
C GLU A 157 6.79 -1.48 5.16
N ALA A 158 5.46 -1.44 5.06
CA ALA A 158 4.56 -2.33 5.79
C ALA A 158 3.66 -3.04 4.78
N SER A 159 3.62 -4.38 4.82
CA SER A 159 2.69 -5.17 4.02
C SER A 159 2.25 -6.43 4.75
N GLY A 160 0.93 -6.64 4.86
CA GLY A 160 0.36 -7.68 5.73
C GLY A 160 0.85 -7.52 7.17
N SER A 161 1.52 -8.54 7.72
CA SER A 161 2.25 -8.49 9.00
C SER A 161 3.76 -8.25 8.85
N THR A 162 4.28 -8.13 7.63
CA THR A 162 5.71 -7.94 7.36
C THR A 162 6.08 -6.46 7.40
N LEU A 163 7.16 -6.14 8.11
CA LEU A 163 7.74 -4.80 8.22
C LEU A 163 9.18 -4.83 7.71
N ARG A 164 9.57 -3.91 6.83
CA ARG A 164 10.93 -3.86 6.24
C ARG A 164 11.50 -2.45 6.35
N GLY A 165 12.63 -2.33 7.02
CA GLY A 165 13.31 -1.07 7.30
C GLY A 165 14.55 -0.89 6.44
N PHE A 166 14.63 0.25 5.75
CA PHE A 166 15.72 0.59 4.84
C PHE A 166 16.48 1.84 5.30
N LEU A 167 17.81 1.81 5.16
CA LEU A 167 18.71 2.94 5.35
C LEU A 167 19.39 3.26 4.02
N ASN A 168 19.27 4.51 3.54
CA ASN A 168 19.87 4.99 2.31
C ASN A 168 19.53 4.14 1.05
N GLY A 169 18.40 3.43 1.10
CA GLY A 169 17.93 2.51 0.05
C GLY A 169 18.32 1.05 0.25
N GLN A 170 19.23 0.72 1.17
CA GLN A 170 19.59 -0.66 1.51
C GLN A 170 18.63 -1.23 2.56
N LEU A 171 18.21 -2.48 2.41
CA LEU A 171 17.41 -3.19 3.41
C LEU A 171 18.30 -3.53 4.61
N VAL A 172 17.96 -3.02 5.80
CA VAL A 172 18.77 -3.23 7.03
C VAL A 172 18.00 -3.93 8.15
N ALA A 173 16.66 -3.90 8.13
CA ALA A 173 15.84 -4.57 9.13
C ALA A 173 14.63 -5.25 8.48
N THR A 174 14.20 -6.38 9.02
CA THR A 174 12.92 -7.02 8.68
C THR A 174 12.35 -7.68 9.93
N ALA A 175 11.04 -7.56 10.13
CA ALA A 175 10.34 -8.14 11.27
C ALA A 175 8.89 -8.52 10.88
N THR A 176 8.25 -9.35 11.70
CA THR A 176 6.85 -9.72 11.56
C THR A 176 6.09 -9.31 12.81
N ASP A 177 5.10 -8.42 12.68
CA ASP A 177 4.23 -7.96 13.77
C ASP A 177 2.83 -7.63 13.21
N SER A 178 1.78 -8.04 13.92
CA SER A 178 0.38 -7.92 13.51
C SER A 178 -0.43 -6.95 14.39
N ALA A 179 0.18 -6.25 15.34
CA ALA A 179 -0.52 -5.34 16.25
C ALA A 179 -1.26 -4.20 15.52
N TYR A 180 -0.66 -3.65 14.45
CA TYR A 180 -1.23 -2.55 13.66
C TYR A 180 -1.38 -2.96 12.20
N ALA A 181 -2.61 -3.15 11.73
CA ALA A 181 -2.94 -3.55 10.36
C ALA A 181 -3.11 -2.36 9.40
N SER A 182 -3.48 -1.18 9.91
CA SER A 182 -3.60 0.08 9.16
C SER A 182 -3.24 1.28 10.03
N GLY A 183 -3.03 2.43 9.40
CA GLY A 183 -2.88 3.72 10.09
C GLY A 183 -2.10 4.74 9.27
N SER A 184 -2.10 5.99 9.75
CA SER A 184 -1.47 7.12 9.09
C SER A 184 0.07 7.10 9.19
N ILE A 185 0.73 7.99 8.46
CA ILE A 185 2.19 8.16 8.54
C ILE A 185 2.57 9.20 9.58
N GLY A 186 3.86 9.30 9.87
CA GLY A 186 4.37 10.39 10.68
C GLY A 186 5.89 10.45 10.77
N LEU A 187 6.33 11.37 11.61
CA LEU A 187 7.73 11.65 11.94
C LEU A 187 7.86 11.59 13.46
N ALA A 188 8.91 10.96 13.97
CA ALA A 188 9.16 10.72 15.38
C ALA A 188 10.49 11.32 15.84
N SER A 189 10.52 11.87 17.04
CA SER A 189 11.75 12.03 17.82
C SER A 189 11.50 11.69 19.30
N TYR A 190 12.40 10.91 19.89
CA TYR A 190 12.28 10.43 21.27
C TYR A 190 13.43 10.99 22.10
N TYR A 191 13.16 12.09 22.81
CA TYR A 191 14.19 12.93 23.48
C TYR A 191 15.34 13.30 22.54
N ALA A 192 14.98 13.71 21.33
CA ALA A 192 15.89 14.07 20.25
C ALA A 192 15.32 15.24 19.45
N SER A 193 16.19 16.06 18.87
CA SER A 193 15.84 17.06 17.87
C SER A 193 16.29 16.59 16.50
N ALA A 194 15.51 16.88 15.46
CA ALA A 194 15.77 16.43 14.11
C ALA A 194 15.10 17.34 13.07
N SER A 195 15.68 17.39 11.87
CA SER A 195 15.02 17.95 10.68
C SER A 195 14.54 16.80 9.79
N PHE A 196 13.42 17.02 9.12
CA PHE A 196 12.77 16.07 8.22
C PHE A 196 12.44 16.78 6.90
N ASP A 197 12.63 16.07 5.80
CA ASP A 197 12.40 16.57 4.43
C ASP A 197 12.07 15.40 3.48
N ASP A 198 11.70 15.67 2.23
CA ASP A 198 11.39 14.69 1.17
C ASP A 198 10.49 13.53 1.66
N VAL A 199 9.39 13.87 2.33
CA VAL A 199 8.43 12.84 2.78
C VAL A 199 7.68 12.31 1.56
N LEU A 200 7.72 11.00 1.35
CA LEU A 200 7.04 10.32 0.26
C LEU A 200 6.33 9.08 0.80
N VAL A 201 5.05 8.92 0.45
CA VAL A 201 4.28 7.70 0.68
C VAL A 201 3.88 7.12 -0.66
N THR A 202 4.28 5.87 -0.91
CA THR A 202 3.76 5.07 -2.01
C THR A 202 2.83 4.01 -1.46
N ASP A 203 1.83 3.58 -2.22
CA ASP A 203 1.22 2.29 -1.92
C ASP A 203 2.26 1.15 -2.02
N SER A 204 1.88 -0.01 -1.53
CA SER A 204 2.55 -1.27 -1.84
C SER A 204 1.65 -2.03 -2.80
N ALA A 205 1.63 -1.60 -4.07
CA ALA A 205 0.93 -2.28 -5.17
C ALA A 205 1.51 -3.70 -5.45
N GLY A 206 1.24 -4.63 -4.53
CA GLY A 206 1.14 -6.05 -4.86
C GLY A 206 0.03 -6.26 -5.89
N PRO A 207 -0.05 -7.45 -6.51
CA PRO A 207 -1.08 -7.72 -7.51
C PRO A 207 -2.45 -7.61 -6.85
N SER A 208 -3.17 -6.53 -7.13
CA SER A 208 -4.62 -6.52 -6.95
C SER A 208 -5.16 -7.71 -7.73
N PRO A 209 -5.88 -8.66 -7.09
CA PRO A 209 -6.70 -9.58 -7.84
C PRO A 209 -7.75 -8.72 -8.53
N THR A 210 -7.49 -8.35 -9.79
CA THR A 210 -8.51 -7.90 -10.70
C THR A 210 -9.39 -9.10 -10.98
N THR A 211 -10.27 -9.36 -10.02
CA THR A 211 -11.51 -10.13 -10.22
C THR A 211 -12.35 -9.33 -11.20
N GLN A 212 -11.93 -9.38 -12.47
CA GLN A 212 -12.82 -9.29 -13.60
C GLN A 212 -13.83 -10.41 -13.37
N SER A 213 -14.91 -10.07 -12.66
CA SER A 213 -16.11 -10.89 -12.63
C SER A 213 -16.43 -11.13 -14.10
N PRO A 214 -16.36 -12.38 -14.59
CA PRO A 214 -16.46 -12.64 -16.01
C PRO A 214 -17.82 -12.10 -16.45
N THR A 215 -17.80 -11.11 -17.34
CA THR A 215 -19.02 -10.39 -17.76
C THR A 215 -20.08 -11.42 -18.09
N PRO A 216 -21.20 -11.49 -17.36
CA PRO A 216 -22.17 -12.55 -17.54
C PRO A 216 -22.66 -12.44 -18.98
N VAL A 217 -22.33 -13.45 -19.79
CA VAL A 217 -22.79 -13.52 -21.17
C VAL A 217 -24.31 -13.59 -21.10
N VAL A 218 -24.96 -12.49 -21.50
CA VAL A 218 -26.42 -12.44 -21.58
C VAL A 218 -26.83 -13.25 -22.81
N THR A 219 -26.87 -14.58 -22.64
CA THR A 219 -27.54 -15.49 -23.56
C THR A 219 -29.02 -15.14 -23.54
N THR A 220 -29.43 -14.32 -24.51
CA THR A 220 -30.84 -14.03 -24.77
C THR A 220 -31.60 -15.36 -24.91
N PRO A 221 -32.65 -15.60 -24.09
CA PRO A 221 -33.45 -16.80 -24.22
C PRO A 221 -34.02 -16.93 -25.65
N PRO A 222 -34.12 -18.14 -26.21
CA PRO A 222 -34.74 -18.34 -27.52
C PRO A 222 -36.21 -17.89 -27.48
N ALA A 223 -36.65 -17.22 -28.54
CA ALA A 223 -38.00 -16.67 -28.61
C ALA A 223 -39.07 -17.78 -28.54
N PRO A 224 -40.19 -17.59 -27.80
CA PRO A 224 -41.29 -18.54 -27.80
C PRO A 224 -41.85 -18.79 -29.21
N GLN A 225 -42.00 -20.06 -29.58
CA GLN A 225 -42.75 -20.44 -30.78
C GLN A 225 -44.26 -20.19 -30.53
N PRO A 226 -45.00 -19.55 -31.44
CA PRO A 226 -46.44 -19.39 -31.30
C PRO A 226 -47.12 -20.75 -31.51
N VAL A 227 -47.95 -21.16 -30.54
CA VAL A 227 -48.84 -22.32 -30.68
C VAL A 227 -50.13 -21.84 -31.36
N PRO A 228 -50.53 -22.36 -32.54
CA PRO A 228 -51.81 -22.04 -33.15
C PRO A 228 -52.97 -22.49 -32.25
N GLY A 229 -53.91 -21.59 -31.99
CA GLY A 229 -55.01 -21.86 -31.05
C GLY A 229 -56.12 -22.75 -31.63
N GLN A 230 -56.76 -23.50 -30.74
CA GLN A 230 -58.14 -23.98 -30.92
C GLN A 230 -59.08 -23.01 -30.18
N ALA A 231 -60.30 -22.83 -30.68
CA ALA A 231 -61.21 -21.77 -30.26
C ALA A 231 -62.21 -22.20 -29.15
N ASP A 232 -63.22 -21.35 -28.95
CA ASP A 232 -64.41 -21.47 -28.10
C ASP A 232 -64.21 -21.03 -26.61
N GLY A 233 -65.09 -20.20 -26.02
CA GLY A 233 -66.35 -19.63 -26.52
C GLY A 233 -66.79 -18.33 -25.81
N HIS A 234 -68.02 -17.88 -26.10
CA HIS A 234 -68.55 -16.57 -25.67
C HIS A 234 -69.05 -16.52 -24.20
N ALA A 235 -68.99 -15.32 -23.59
CA ALA A 235 -70.11 -14.77 -22.82
C ALA A 235 -70.02 -13.23 -22.70
N THR A 236 -71.16 -12.55 -22.70
CA THR A 236 -71.32 -11.08 -22.82
C THR A 236 -71.48 -10.33 -21.49
N GLY A 237 -70.98 -9.08 -21.43
CA GLY A 237 -71.61 -7.99 -20.66
C GLY A 237 -70.62 -7.06 -19.93
N THR A 238 -70.96 -5.82 -19.54
CA THR A 238 -72.03 -4.90 -19.99
C THR A 238 -71.79 -3.52 -19.34
N THR A 239 -71.85 -2.42 -20.12
CA THR A 239 -71.94 -0.98 -19.72
C THR A 239 -70.95 -0.36 -18.70
N GLY A 240 -70.41 0.84 -18.99
CA GLY A 240 -69.77 1.70 -17.97
C GLY A 240 -68.91 2.87 -18.51
N ALA A 241 -69.53 4.02 -18.82
CA ALA A 241 -68.87 5.30 -19.16
C ALA A 241 -69.88 6.47 -18.93
N PRO A 242 -69.49 7.76 -18.83
CA PRO A 242 -68.16 8.39 -18.95
C PRO A 242 -67.60 8.74 -17.52
N ALA A 243 -66.87 9.82 -17.16
CA ALA A 243 -66.49 11.10 -17.78
C ALA A 243 -65.26 11.79 -17.12
N ALA A 244 -64.88 12.97 -17.63
CA ALA A 244 -63.87 13.93 -17.15
C ALA A 244 -64.32 15.36 -17.59
N PRO A 245 -63.56 16.48 -17.45
CA PRO A 245 -62.32 16.81 -16.70
C PRO A 245 -62.60 18.06 -15.79
N PRO A 246 -61.77 19.14 -15.67
CA PRO A 246 -60.31 19.30 -15.60
C PRO A 246 -59.85 19.99 -14.28
N SER A 247 -58.54 20.28 -14.14
CA SER A 247 -57.97 21.12 -13.09
C SER A 247 -58.08 22.63 -13.37
N PRO A 248 -58.05 23.48 -12.33
CA PRO A 248 -57.28 24.73 -12.31
C PRO A 248 -55.82 24.51 -11.84
#